data_AF-A0A937DWM2-F1
#
_entry.id   AF-A0A937DWM2-F1
#
_cell.length_a   1.000
_cell.length_b   1.000
_cell.length_c   1.000
_cell.angle_alpha   90.00
_cell.angle_beta   90.00
_cell.angle_gamma   90.00
#
_symmetry.space_group_name_H-M   'P 1'
#
loop_
_entity.id
_entity.type
_entity.pdbx_description
1 polymer ?
#
loop_
_entity_poly.entity_id
_entity_poly.type
_entity_poly.pdbx_seq_one_letter_code
_entity_poly.pdbx_strand_id
1 'polypeptide(L)'
;METGIKNDTGALRKLLWLDTFMGASVGLAGLLLYRKAALFLGFSEIFVLIVSAVTLLYAGMACYLALRSPIPRGPLRVLVRGNWLWAGVSVVLIVLYFNEATVFGKIFLVLQVLVVGGLGYAEGKALKKSTASV
;
A
#
# COMPACT_ATOMS: atom_id res chain seq x y z
N MET A 1 19.34 10.58 17.45
CA MET A 1 19.05 11.63 16.45
C MET A 1 18.59 10.94 15.17
N GLU A 2 17.30 10.97 14.86
CA GLU A 2 16.79 10.42 13.60
C GLU A 2 17.21 11.33 12.45
N THR A 3 18.11 10.83 11.61
CA THR A 3 18.53 11.51 10.39
C THR A 3 17.37 11.50 9.39
N GLY A 4 16.62 12.60 9.26
CA GLY A 4 15.63 12.77 8.19
C GLY A 4 16.29 12.85 6.81
N ILE A 5 15.56 12.46 5.75
CA ILE A 5 16.05 12.60 4.38
C ILE A 5 16.00 14.09 4.01
N LYS A 6 17.15 14.78 4.05
CA LYS A 6 17.24 16.22 3.74
C LYS A 6 17.07 16.54 2.24
N ASN A 7 17.40 15.59 1.36
CA ASN A 7 17.11 15.66 -0.08
C ASN A 7 15.83 14.87 -0.36
N ASP A 8 14.68 15.39 0.07
CA ASP A 8 13.38 14.90 -0.36
C ASP A 8 13.24 15.16 -1.86
N THR A 9 13.82 14.29 -2.69
CA THR A 9 13.58 14.32 -4.14
C THR A 9 12.08 14.34 -4.34
N GLY A 10 11.53 15.32 -5.06
CA GLY A 10 10.09 15.46 -5.27
C GLY A 10 9.42 14.16 -5.77
N ALA A 11 10.21 13.24 -6.36
CA ALA A 11 9.82 11.87 -6.67
C ALA A 11 9.37 11.03 -5.45
N LEU A 12 10.12 11.00 -4.33
CA LEU A 12 9.73 10.22 -3.14
C LEU A 12 8.42 10.75 -2.55
N ARG A 13 8.29 12.08 -2.45
CA ARG A 13 7.06 12.69 -1.95
C ARG A 13 5.86 12.42 -2.88
N LYS A 14 6.07 12.42 -4.21
CA LYS A 14 5.05 11.99 -5.18
C LYS A 14 4.63 10.54 -4.99
N LEU A 15 5.58 9.63 -4.72
CA LEU A 15 5.27 8.23 -4.43
C LEU A 15 4.43 8.07 -3.16
N LEU A 16 4.79 8.77 -2.08
CA LEU A 16 4.02 8.73 -0.83
C LEU A 16 2.59 9.28 -1.00
N TRP A 17 2.44 10.37 -1.76
CA TRP A 17 1.11 10.88 -2.12
C TRP A 17 0.33 9.89 -2.97
N LEU A 18 0.98 9.23 -3.94
CA LEU A 18 0.35 8.21 -4.76
C LEU A 18 -0.13 7.03 -3.90
N ASP A 19 0.72 6.51 -3.01
CA ASP A 19 0.36 5.43 -2.08
C ASP A 19 -0.81 5.86 -1.18
N THR A 20 -0.77 7.09 -0.67
CA THR A 20 -1.86 7.69 0.11
C THR A 20 -3.18 7.69 -0.67
N PHE A 21 -3.20 8.22 -1.89
CA PHE A 21 -4.43 8.32 -2.67
C PHE A 21 -4.95 6.95 -3.08
N MET A 22 -4.08 6.07 -3.56
CA MET A 22 -4.47 4.72 -3.98
C MET A 22 -5.02 3.91 -2.79
N GLY A 23 -4.28 3.89 -1.67
CA GLY A 23 -4.69 3.19 -0.46
C GLY A 23 -5.96 3.78 0.14
N ALA A 24 -6.07 5.11 0.24
CA ALA A 24 -7.26 5.75 0.80
C ALA A 24 -8.49 5.53 -0.09
N SER A 25 -8.35 5.61 -1.42
CA SER A 25 -9.46 5.31 -2.34
C SER A 25 -9.95 3.88 -2.21
N VAL A 26 -9.04 2.89 -2.19
CA VAL A 26 -9.40 1.47 -2.03
C VAL A 26 -10.01 1.21 -0.65
N GLY A 27 -9.39 1.73 0.40
CA GLY A 27 -9.87 1.57 1.78
C GLY A 27 -11.24 2.20 2.00
N LEU A 28 -11.44 3.45 1.57
CA LEU A 28 -12.72 4.14 1.71
C LEU A 28 -13.80 3.51 0.84
N ALA A 29 -13.52 3.22 -0.44
CA ALA A 29 -14.49 2.57 -1.32
C ALA A 29 -14.90 1.21 -0.76
N GLY A 30 -13.93 0.44 -0.28
CA GLY A 30 -14.19 -0.87 0.30
C GLY A 30 -14.95 -0.81 1.64
N LEU A 31 -14.75 0.20 2.48
CA LEU A 31 -15.55 0.39 3.69
C LEU A 31 -16.97 0.88 3.40
N LEU A 32 -17.13 1.84 2.48
CA LEU A 32 -18.44 2.43 2.15
C LEU A 32 -19.31 1.49 1.29
N LEU A 33 -18.68 0.65 0.47
CA LEU A 33 -19.36 -0.22 -0.49
C LEU A 33 -19.08 -1.71 -0.23
N TYR A 34 -18.69 -2.10 0.99
CA TYR A 34 -18.19 -3.43 1.32
C TYR A 34 -19.08 -4.58 0.83
N ARG A 35 -20.41 -4.47 0.95
CA ARG A 35 -21.36 -5.50 0.47
C ARG A 35 -21.33 -5.65 -1.05
N LYS A 36 -21.33 -4.52 -1.77
CA LYS A 36 -21.26 -4.51 -3.24
C LYS A 36 -19.89 -5.00 -3.72
N ALA A 37 -18.82 -4.57 -3.05
CA ALA A 37 -17.45 -5.00 -3.34
C ALA A 37 -17.24 -6.50 -3.07
N ALA A 38 -17.80 -7.03 -1.98
CA ALA A 38 -17.78 -8.46 -1.67
C ALA A 38 -18.42 -9.29 -2.77
N LEU A 39 -19.63 -8.91 -3.21
CA LEU A 39 -20.31 -9.57 -4.33
C LEU A 39 -19.55 -9.43 -5.65
N PHE A 40 -19.02 -8.23 -5.93
CA PHE A 40 -18.32 -7.94 -7.19
C PHE A 40 -16.99 -8.69 -7.29
N LEU A 41 -16.25 -8.81 -6.19
CA LEU A 41 -14.94 -9.46 -6.14
C LEU A 41 -15.03 -10.97 -5.86
N GLY A 42 -16.15 -11.45 -5.31
CA GLY A 42 -16.34 -12.85 -4.91
C GLY A 42 -15.69 -13.17 -3.56
N PHE A 43 -15.67 -12.20 -2.62
CA PHE A 43 -15.14 -12.39 -1.27
C PHE A 43 -16.24 -12.27 -0.21
N SER A 44 -15.95 -12.69 1.02
CA SER A 44 -16.87 -12.46 2.14
C SER A 44 -16.89 -10.98 2.56
N GLU A 45 -18.04 -10.50 3.04
CA GLU A 45 -18.21 -9.12 3.50
C GLU A 45 -17.21 -8.74 4.62
N ILE A 46 -16.99 -9.66 5.56
CA ILE A 46 -16.05 -9.48 6.68
C ILE A 46 -14.62 -9.35 6.16
N PHE A 47 -14.23 -10.16 5.18
CA PHE A 47 -12.90 -10.08 4.58
C PHE A 47 -12.66 -8.73 3.92
N VAL A 48 -13.63 -8.25 3.12
CA VAL A 48 -13.56 -6.92 2.51
C VAL A 48 -13.43 -5.82 3.57
N LEU A 49 -14.27 -5.85 4.61
CA LEU A 49 -14.20 -4.85 5.69
C LEU A 49 -12.83 -4.80 6.37
N ILE A 50 -12.28 -5.95 6.76
CA ILE A 50 -10.97 -6.02 7.42
C ILE A 50 -9.87 -5.49 6.48
N VAL A 51 -9.83 -5.96 5.24
CA VAL A 51 -8.82 -5.54 4.26
C VAL A 51 -8.92 -4.04 3.99
N SER A 52 -10.13 -3.51 3.83
CA SER A 52 -10.36 -2.08 3.58
C SER A 52 -9.98 -1.22 4.78
N ALA A 53 -10.30 -1.65 6.01
CA ALA A 53 -9.89 -0.96 7.23
C ALA A 53 -8.36 -0.91 7.37
N VAL A 54 -7.69 -2.04 7.18
CA VAL A 54 -6.23 -2.14 7.23
C VAL A 54 -5.59 -1.28 6.15
N THR A 55 -6.11 -1.32 4.92
CA THR A 55 -5.61 -0.50 3.81
C THR A 55 -5.77 1.00 4.09
N LEU A 56 -6.88 1.41 4.68
CA LEU A 56 -7.12 2.82 5.03
C LEU A 56 -6.18 3.31 6.14
N LEU A 57 -5.97 2.49 7.18
CA LEU A 57 -5.00 2.80 8.23
C LEU A 57 -3.58 2.94 7.66
N TYR A 58 -3.22 2.03 6.75
CA TYR A 58 -1.93 2.06 6.07
C TYR A 58 -1.77 3.31 5.19
N ALA A 59 -2.80 3.70 4.44
CA ALA A 59 -2.81 4.96 3.69
C ALA A 59 -2.63 6.19 4.60
N GLY A 60 -3.15 6.14 5.83
CA GLY A 60 -2.89 7.14 6.86
C GLY A 60 -1.41 7.27 7.22
N MET A 61 -0.66 6.15 7.27
CA MET A 61 0.78 6.16 7.49
C MET A 61 1.54 6.81 6.32
N ALA A 62 1.17 6.47 5.07
CA ALA A 62 1.74 7.10 3.88
C ALA A 62 1.45 8.61 3.86
N CYS A 63 0.22 9.01 4.22
CA CYS A 63 -0.20 10.41 4.31
C CYS A 63 0.62 11.18 5.34
N TYR A 64 0.77 10.60 6.55
CA TYR A 64 1.60 11.16 7.61
C TYR A 64 3.04 11.42 7.12
N LEU A 65 3.60 10.49 6.35
CA LEU A 65 4.95 10.64 5.79
C LEU A 65 5.00 11.69 4.69
N ALA A 66 4.01 11.76 3.81
CA ALA A 66 3.92 12.74 2.74
C ALA A 66 3.88 14.19 3.26
N LEU A 67 3.22 14.40 4.40
CA LEU A 67 3.07 15.69 5.07
C LEU A 67 4.31 16.14 5.86
N ARG A 68 5.25 15.23 6.17
CA ARG A 68 6.45 15.56 6.94
C ARG A 68 7.57 16.09 6.03
N SER A 69 8.29 17.08 6.55
CA SER A 69 9.52 17.61 5.95
C SER A 69 10.52 17.92 7.07
N PRO A 70 11.69 17.24 7.14
CA PRO A 70 12.14 16.16 6.27
C PRO A 70 11.40 14.84 6.50
N ILE A 71 11.37 13.94 5.51
CA ILE A 71 10.76 12.61 5.66
C ILE A 71 11.58 11.75 6.65
N PRO A 72 10.97 11.21 7.72
CA PRO A 72 11.67 10.40 8.71
C PRO A 72 11.99 9.00 8.17
N ARG A 73 13.26 8.59 8.27
CA ARG A 73 13.78 7.32 7.69
C ARG A 73 13.20 6.07 8.35
N GLY A 74 12.98 6.09 9.67
CA GLY A 74 12.47 4.95 10.42
C GLY A 74 11.07 4.54 9.94
N PRO A 75 10.07 5.43 10.04
CA PRO A 75 8.73 5.20 9.53
C PRO A 75 8.69 4.84 8.04
N LEU A 76 9.50 5.48 7.19
CA LEU A 76 9.57 5.13 5.77
C LEU A 76 10.04 3.67 5.56
N ARG A 77 10.99 3.19 6.36
CA ARG A 77 11.43 1.79 6.30
C ARG A 77 10.32 0.82 6.72
N VAL A 78 9.51 1.21 7.70
CA VAL A 78 8.35 0.42 8.12
C VAL A 78 7.32 0.37 7.00
N LEU A 79 7.03 1.50 6.33
CA LEU A 79 6.17 1.56 5.16
C LEU A 79 6.67 0.60 4.07
N VAL A 80 7.93 0.71 3.64
CA VAL A 80 8.51 -0.20 2.63
C VAL A 80 8.32 -1.67 2.99
N ARG A 81 8.59 -2.05 4.24
CA ARG A 81 8.40 -3.42 4.72
C ARG A 81 6.92 -3.84 4.73
N GLY A 82 6.02 -2.92 5.09
CA GLY A 82 4.58 -3.11 5.01
C GLY A 82 4.13 -3.39 3.58
N ASN A 83 4.58 -2.60 2.61
CA ASN A 83 4.31 -2.81 1.19
C ASN A 83 4.79 -4.20 0.72
N TRP A 84 6.01 -4.63 1.10
CA TRP A 84 6.50 -5.97 0.77
C TRP A 84 5.71 -7.09 1.45
N LEU A 85 5.38 -6.95 2.74
CA LEU A 85 4.59 -7.92 3.47
C LEU A 85 3.20 -8.05 2.85
N TRP A 86 2.56 -6.92 2.54
CA TRP A 86 1.23 -6.89 1.92
C TRP A 86 1.25 -7.50 0.52
N ALA A 87 2.28 -7.21 -0.29
CA ALA A 87 2.45 -7.89 -1.58
C ALA A 87 2.57 -9.41 -1.42
N GLY A 88 3.31 -9.89 -0.42
CA GLY A 88 3.39 -11.32 -0.08
C GLY A 88 2.04 -11.91 0.34
N VAL A 89 1.30 -11.22 1.21
CA VAL A 89 -0.06 -11.60 1.60
C VAL A 89 -0.99 -11.65 0.39
N SER A 90 -0.94 -10.66 -0.49
CA SER A 90 -1.72 -10.64 -1.73
C SER A 90 -1.38 -11.82 -2.65
N VAL A 91 -0.11 -12.24 -2.74
CA VAL A 91 0.27 -13.47 -3.46
C VAL A 91 -0.35 -14.71 -2.83
N VAL A 92 -0.32 -14.83 -1.50
CA VAL A 92 -0.98 -15.95 -0.79
C VAL A 92 -2.49 -15.93 -1.05
N LEU A 93 -3.12 -14.76 -0.99
CA LEU A 93 -4.55 -14.59 -1.28
C LEU A 93 -4.90 -14.97 -2.73
N ILE A 94 -4.03 -14.65 -3.69
CA ILE A 94 -4.16 -15.15 -5.06
C ILE A 94 -4.19 -16.68 -5.02
N VAL A 95 -3.19 -17.35 -4.47
CA VAL A 95 -3.13 -18.82 -4.48
C VAL A 95 -4.34 -19.47 -3.81
N LEU A 96 -4.82 -18.92 -2.69
CA LEU A 96 -5.92 -19.49 -1.92
C LEU A 96 -7.30 -19.22 -2.54
N TYR A 97 -7.51 -18.02 -3.09
CA TYR A 97 -8.84 -17.58 -3.54
C TYR A 97 -8.95 -17.40 -5.05
N PHE A 98 -7.93 -17.76 -5.84
CA PHE A 98 -7.98 -17.57 -7.29
C PHE A 98 -9.20 -18.24 -7.90
N ASN A 99 -9.51 -19.48 -7.51
CA ASN A 99 -10.59 -20.24 -8.14
C ASN A 99 -11.99 -19.74 -7.74
N GLU A 100 -12.14 -19.23 -6.51
CA GLU A 100 -13.40 -18.73 -5.94
C GLU A 100 -13.70 -17.29 -6.38
N ALA A 101 -12.67 -16.50 -6.69
CA ALA A 101 -12.81 -15.09 -7.06
C ALA A 101 -13.42 -14.92 -8.46
N THR A 102 -14.21 -13.85 -8.61
CA THR A 102 -14.71 -13.43 -9.92
C THR A 102 -13.53 -13.02 -10.82
N VAL A 103 -13.76 -12.89 -12.13
CA VAL A 103 -12.72 -12.37 -13.05
C VAL A 103 -12.20 -11.01 -12.58
N PHE A 104 -13.09 -10.15 -12.08
CA PHE A 104 -12.71 -8.86 -11.51
C PHE A 104 -11.91 -9.01 -10.22
N GLY A 105 -12.29 -9.93 -9.33
CA GLY A 105 -11.53 -10.25 -8.11
C GLY A 105 -10.10 -10.73 -8.43
N LYS A 106 -9.94 -11.59 -9.44
CA LYS A 106 -8.62 -12.04 -9.91
C LYS A 106 -7.76 -10.88 -10.41
N ILE A 107 -8.31 -10.04 -11.28
CA ILE A 107 -7.61 -8.86 -11.80
C ILE A 107 -7.23 -7.92 -10.66
N PHE A 108 -8.14 -7.69 -9.71
CA PHE A 108 -7.91 -6.84 -8.55
C PHE A 108 -6.75 -7.37 -7.69
N LEU A 109 -6.75 -8.67 -7.36
CA LEU A 109 -5.68 -9.28 -6.58
C LEU A 109 -4.31 -9.17 -7.28
N VAL A 110 -4.26 -9.42 -8.59
CA VAL A 110 -3.01 -9.30 -9.38
C VAL A 110 -2.52 -7.86 -9.41
N LEU A 111 -3.42 -6.90 -9.69
CA LEU A 111 -3.08 -5.47 -9.68
C LEU A 111 -2.57 -5.02 -8.31
N GLN A 112 -3.15 -5.53 -7.22
CA GLN A 112 -2.70 -5.20 -5.88
C GLN A 112 -1.25 -5.63 -5.64
N VAL A 113 -0.86 -6.84 -6.07
CA VAL A 113 0.54 -7.31 -5.97
C VAL A 113 1.47 -6.40 -6.78
N LEU A 114 1.10 -6.07 -8.02
CA LEU A 114 1.95 -5.27 -8.91
C LEU A 114 2.12 -3.83 -8.42
N VAL A 115 1.03 -3.20 -8.00
CA VAL A 115 1.03 -1.82 -7.52
C VAL A 115 1.75 -1.72 -6.18
N VAL A 116 1.36 -2.53 -5.19
CA VAL A 116 1.91 -2.43 -3.83
C VAL A 116 3.37 -2.89 -3.81
N GLY A 117 3.70 -3.96 -4.53
CA GLY A 117 5.08 -4.41 -4.71
C GLY A 117 5.94 -3.38 -5.46
N GLY A 118 5.38 -2.75 -6.50
CA GLY A 118 6.02 -1.66 -7.24
C GLY A 118 6.32 -0.43 -6.37
N LEU A 119 5.36 -0.02 -5.55
CA LEU A 119 5.51 1.06 -4.57
C LEU A 119 6.61 0.72 -3.55
N GLY A 120 6.54 -0.47 -2.92
CA GLY A 120 7.55 -0.92 -1.96
C GLY A 120 8.96 -0.99 -2.56
N TYR A 121 9.09 -1.40 -3.83
CA TYR A 121 10.35 -1.36 -4.55
C TYR A 121 10.86 0.07 -4.80
N ALA A 122 9.99 0.95 -5.29
CA ALA A 122 10.34 2.33 -5.62
C ALA A 122 10.75 3.14 -4.38
N GLU A 123 9.98 3.03 -3.30
CA GLU A 123 10.27 3.63 -2.00
C GLU A 123 11.55 3.05 -1.38
N GLY A 124 11.74 1.73 -1.46
CA GLY A 124 12.95 1.07 -0.98
C GLY A 124 14.20 1.53 -1.72
N LYS A 125 14.10 1.74 -3.05
CA LYS A 125 15.20 2.29 -3.86
C LYS A 125 15.52 3.73 -3.47
N ALA A 126 14.51 4.56 -3.22
CA ALA A 126 14.68 5.94 -2.75
C ALA A 126 15.34 5.99 -1.36
N LEU A 127 14.95 5.08 -0.45
CA LEU A 127 15.55 4.96 0.88
C LEU A 127 17.04 4.57 0.80
N LYS A 128 17.39 3.60 -0.06
CA LYS A 128 18.79 3.19 -0.29
C LYS A 128 19.64 4.34 -0.85
N LYS A 129 19.13 5.05 -1.87
CA LYS A 129 19.84 6.21 -2.46
C LYS A 129 20.11 7.31 -1.44
N SER A 130 19.17 7.53 -0.51
CA SER A 130 19.31 8.51 0.57
C SER A 130 20.28 8.09 1.67
N THR A 131 20.71 6.83 1.71
CA THR A 131 21.69 6.31 2.68
C THR A 131 23.11 6.35 2.11
N ALA A 132 23.26 6.18 0.79
CA ALA A 132 24.55 6.24 0.09
C ALA A 132 25.11 7.66 -0.12
N SER A 133 24.33 8.70 0.22
CA SER A 133 24.71 10.12 0.10
C SER A 133 25.07 10.76 1.45
N VAL A 134 25.48 9.94 2.43
CA VAL A 134 25.97 10.35 3.76
C VAL A 134 27.41 9.91 3.85
#